data_AF-A0A2K6KIY4-F1
#
_entry.id   AF-A0A2K6KIY4-F1
#
_cell.length_a   1.000
_cell.length_b   1.000
_cell.length_c   1.000
_cell.angle_alpha   90.00
_cell.angle_beta   90.00
_cell.angle_gamma   90.00
#
_symmetry.space_group_name_H-M   'P 1'
#
loop_
_entity.id
_entity.type
_entity.pdbx_description
1 polymer ?
#
loop_
_entity_poly.entity_id
_entity_poly.type
_entity_poly.pdbx_seq_one_letter_code
_entity_poly.pdbx_strand_id
1 'polypeptide(L)'
;MGVINQPFVSRDPNTLRWKGQCYWGLSYMGTNMHSLQLTISRRSGSETHTGNTGSEAAFSPSFSAVISTSEKETIKAALSRVCGDRIFGAAGAGYKSLCVVQGLVDIYIFSEDTTFKWDSCAAHAILRAMGGGIVDLKECLERNPGTGLDLPQLVYHVENEGAAGVDRWANKGGLIAYRSRKRLETFLSLLVQNLASAETQT
;
A
#
# COMPACT_ATOMS: atom_id res chain seq x y z
N MET A 1 -12.42 12.28 4.05
CA MET A 1 -13.24 11.37 3.23
C MET A 1 -12.59 11.22 1.86
N GLY A 2 -12.88 10.16 1.12
CA GLY A 2 -12.28 9.93 -0.19
C GLY A 2 -13.20 9.14 -1.11
N VAL A 3 -13.08 9.40 -2.41
CA VAL A 3 -13.80 8.70 -3.48
C VAL A 3 -12.80 8.35 -4.57
N ILE A 4 -12.82 7.10 -5.04
CA ILE A 4 -12.07 6.62 -6.19
C ILE A 4 -13.09 6.04 -7.18
N ASN A 5 -13.12 6.56 -8.40
CA ASN A 5 -13.92 6.00 -9.48
C ASN A 5 -12.99 5.37 -10.52
N GLN A 6 -13.15 4.08 -10.78
CA GLN A 6 -12.48 3.38 -11.89
C GLN A 6 -13.46 3.31 -13.07
N PRO A 7 -13.31 4.11 -14.13
CA PRO A 7 -14.30 4.17 -15.21
C PRO A 7 -14.38 2.89 -16.07
N PHE A 8 -13.26 2.15 -16.11
CA PHE A 8 -13.06 0.99 -16.98
C PHE A 8 -12.76 -0.25 -16.14
N VAL A 9 -13.79 -0.98 -15.71
CA VAL A 9 -13.66 -2.21 -14.91
C VAL A 9 -14.01 -3.44 -15.72
N SER A 10 -15.19 -3.43 -16.35
CA SER A 10 -15.63 -4.52 -17.23
C SER A 10 -16.19 -3.95 -18.52
N ARG A 11 -15.87 -4.57 -19.66
CA ARG A 11 -16.43 -4.22 -20.96
C ARG A 11 -17.40 -5.31 -21.39
N ASP A 12 -18.62 -4.91 -21.74
CA ASP A 12 -19.57 -5.82 -22.36
C ASP A 12 -19.07 -6.17 -23.78
N PRO A 13 -18.88 -7.47 -24.12
CA PRO A 13 -18.34 -7.87 -25.42
C PRO A 13 -19.29 -7.61 -26.58
N ASN A 14 -20.60 -7.55 -26.33
CA ASN A 14 -21.62 -7.34 -27.36
C ASN A 14 -21.86 -5.86 -27.61
N THR A 15 -22.01 -5.07 -26.53
CA THR A 15 -22.30 -3.63 -26.66
C THR A 15 -21.05 -2.77 -26.71
N LEU A 16 -19.88 -3.35 -26.42
CA LEU A 16 -18.59 -2.68 -26.30
C LEU A 16 -18.52 -1.56 -25.24
N ARG A 17 -19.58 -1.42 -24.42
CA ARG A 17 -19.68 -0.40 -23.37
C ARG A 17 -18.90 -0.80 -22.13
N TRP A 18 -18.28 0.18 -21.50
CA TRP A 18 -17.59 0.02 -20.23
C TRP A 18 -18.54 0.25 -19.06
N LYS A 19 -18.36 -0.55 -18.01
CA LYS A 19 -18.91 -0.32 -16.68
C LYS A 19 -17.76 0.02 -15.75
N GLY A 20 -17.96 1.07 -14.96
CA GLY A 20 -17.03 1.49 -13.92
C GLY A 20 -17.42 0.98 -12.54
N GLN A 21 -16.58 1.26 -11.56
CA GLN A 21 -16.81 0.96 -10.14
C GLN A 21 -16.37 2.14 -9.30
N CYS A 22 -17.19 2.51 -8.32
CA CYS A 22 -16.91 3.59 -7.38
C CYS A 22 -16.61 3.03 -5.99
N TYR A 23 -15.54 3.52 -5.38
CA TYR A 23 -15.10 3.22 -4.03
C TYR A 23 -15.14 4.48 -3.19
N TRP A 24 -15.57 4.40 -1.94
CA TRP A 24 -15.60 5.57 -1.06
C TRP A 24 -15.29 5.18 0.39
N GLY A 25 -14.87 6.17 1.17
CA GLY A 25 -14.54 6.00 2.58
C GLY A 25 -14.58 7.30 3.38
N LEU A 26 -14.96 7.17 4.65
CA LEU A 26 -15.08 8.24 5.63
C LEU A 26 -14.48 7.78 6.95
N SER A 27 -13.55 8.57 7.49
CA SER A 27 -12.94 8.42 8.80
C SER A 27 -13.07 9.77 9.50
N TYR A 28 -13.98 9.88 10.46
CA TYR A 28 -14.23 11.13 11.19
C TYR A 28 -14.64 10.85 12.63
N MET A 29 -13.87 11.35 13.61
CA MET A 29 -14.15 11.26 15.05
C MET A 29 -14.58 9.84 15.50
N GLY A 30 -13.84 8.81 15.10
CA GLY A 30 -14.15 7.40 15.43
C GLY A 30 -15.19 6.74 14.52
N THR A 31 -15.95 7.51 13.74
CA THR A 31 -16.84 6.98 12.70
C THR A 31 -16.00 6.56 11.49
N ASN A 32 -16.03 5.27 11.17
CA ASN A 32 -15.30 4.69 10.05
C ASN A 32 -16.27 3.93 9.14
N MET A 33 -16.40 4.36 7.89
CA MET A 33 -17.31 3.76 6.90
C MET A 33 -16.60 3.67 5.55
N HIS A 34 -16.82 2.59 4.81
CA HIS A 34 -16.29 2.43 3.45
C HIS A 34 -17.19 1.55 2.58
N SER A 35 -17.08 1.70 1.26
CA SER A 35 -17.91 1.00 0.28
C SER A 35 -17.58 -0.49 0.11
N LEU A 36 -16.37 -0.92 0.51
CA LEU A 36 -15.97 -2.31 0.41
C LEU A 36 -16.71 -3.13 1.45
N GLN A 37 -17.66 -3.95 1.00
CA GLN A 37 -18.22 -4.99 1.85
C GLN A 37 -17.16 -6.09 2.03
N LEU A 38 -17.02 -6.57 3.27
CA LEU A 38 -16.31 -7.81 3.53
C LEU A 38 -17.04 -8.91 2.77
N THR A 39 -16.54 -9.28 1.60
CA THR A 39 -16.91 -10.55 1.00
C THR A 39 -16.32 -11.60 1.92
N ILE A 40 -17.07 -12.00 2.95
CA ILE A 40 -16.90 -13.31 3.58
C ILE A 40 -17.22 -14.27 2.44
N SER A 41 -16.23 -14.58 1.63
CA SER A 41 -16.29 -15.73 0.76
C SER A 41 -16.44 -16.90 1.72
N ARG A 42 -17.68 -17.34 1.94
CA ARG A 42 -17.97 -18.70 2.39
C ARG A 42 -17.25 -19.58 1.37
N ARG A 43 -16.02 -19.99 1.69
CA ARG A 43 -15.36 -21.13 1.04
C ARG A 43 -16.29 -22.31 1.23
N SER A 44 -17.19 -22.50 0.28
CA SER A 44 -17.96 -23.71 0.13
C SER A 44 -17.08 -24.67 -0.65
N GLY A 45 -16.61 -25.71 0.03
CA GLY A 45 -16.25 -26.99 -0.58
C GLY A 45 -14.80 -27.19 -1.02
N SER A 46 -13.96 -27.66 -0.09
CA SER A 46 -13.20 -28.93 -0.21
C SER A 46 -12.07 -29.02 0.84
N GLU A 47 -12.43 -29.18 2.12
CA GLU A 47 -11.48 -29.73 3.11
C GLU A 47 -11.65 -31.25 3.15
N THR A 48 -10.97 -31.95 2.25
CA THR A 48 -10.58 -33.34 2.49
C THR A 48 -9.24 -33.33 3.21
N HIS A 49 -9.27 -33.66 4.49
CA HIS A 49 -8.09 -33.94 5.29
C HIS A 49 -7.29 -35.11 4.71
N THR A 50 -5.99 -34.93 4.53
CA THR A 50 -5.00 -35.98 4.79
C THR A 50 -3.88 -35.37 5.63
N GLY A 51 -3.73 -35.90 6.84
CA GLY A 51 -2.71 -35.46 7.78
C GLY A 51 -1.31 -35.81 7.29
N ASN A 52 -0.38 -34.90 7.53
CA ASN A 52 1.00 -35.27 7.77
C ASN A 52 1.64 -34.25 8.72
N THR A 53 1.92 -34.73 9.93
CA THR A 53 2.84 -34.17 10.92
C THR A 53 4.22 -33.93 10.31
N GLY A 54 4.73 -32.69 10.38
CA GLY A 54 6.11 -32.39 10.06
C GLY A 54 6.40 -30.90 9.81
N SER A 55 7.23 -30.33 10.68
CA SER A 55 7.84 -28.98 10.64
C SER A 55 6.96 -27.78 11.01
N GLU A 56 7.17 -27.28 12.23
CA GLU A 56 6.99 -25.86 12.58
C GLU A 56 8.02 -25.01 11.80
N ALA A 57 7.92 -24.98 10.47
CA ALA A 57 8.52 -23.91 9.72
C ALA A 57 7.74 -22.65 10.08
N ALA A 58 8.34 -21.78 10.90
CA ALA A 58 7.80 -20.47 11.22
C ALA A 58 7.37 -19.81 9.90
N PHE A 59 6.05 -19.68 9.69
CA PHE A 59 5.52 -19.03 8.51
C PHE A 59 5.94 -17.57 8.58
N SER A 60 7.07 -17.23 7.95
CA SER A 60 7.46 -15.86 7.68
C SER A 60 6.25 -15.19 7.00
N PRO A 61 5.72 -14.08 7.54
CA PRO A 61 4.51 -13.49 7.01
C PRO A 61 4.76 -13.11 5.54
N SER A 62 4.08 -13.78 4.62
CA SER A 62 4.24 -13.52 3.19
C SER A 62 3.60 -12.18 2.84
N PHE A 63 4.42 -11.22 2.42
CA PHE A 63 3.96 -9.92 1.94
C PHE A 63 3.77 -9.93 0.43
N SER A 64 2.91 -9.03 -0.04
CA SER A 64 2.75 -8.68 -1.45
C SER A 64 2.83 -7.18 -1.63
N ALA A 65 3.55 -6.74 -2.64
CA ALA A 65 3.75 -5.32 -2.93
C ALA A 65 3.35 -4.99 -4.36
N VAL A 66 2.76 -3.81 -4.55
CA VAL A 66 2.65 -3.18 -5.87
C VAL A 66 3.63 -2.01 -5.94
N ILE A 67 4.32 -1.87 -7.07
CA ILE A 67 5.33 -0.83 -7.31
C ILE A 67 5.14 -0.16 -8.68
N SER A 68 5.75 1.00 -8.86
CA SER A 68 5.95 1.57 -10.19
C SER A 68 7.03 0.79 -10.94
N THR A 69 6.93 0.73 -12.27
CA THR A 69 8.02 0.17 -13.11
C THR A 69 9.31 0.98 -12.98
N SER A 70 9.18 2.29 -12.76
CA SER A 70 10.26 3.25 -12.53
C SER A 70 10.86 3.22 -11.11
N GLU A 71 10.49 2.24 -10.28
CA GLU A 71 11.00 2.14 -8.91
C GLU A 71 12.51 1.85 -8.89
N LYS A 72 13.21 2.35 -7.86
CA LYS A 72 14.66 2.20 -7.66
C LYS A 72 15.05 0.73 -7.50
N GLU A 73 16.20 0.36 -8.06
CA GLU A 73 16.66 -1.03 -8.02
C GLU A 73 16.98 -1.50 -6.60
N THR A 74 17.49 -0.61 -5.74
CA THR A 74 17.74 -0.90 -4.32
C THR A 74 16.45 -1.29 -3.58
N ILE A 75 15.35 -0.57 -3.84
CA ILE A 75 14.03 -0.87 -3.28
C ILE A 75 13.50 -2.19 -3.86
N LYS A 76 13.61 -2.41 -5.18
CA LYS A 76 13.21 -3.68 -5.82
C LYS A 76 13.95 -4.87 -5.22
N ALA A 77 15.27 -4.79 -5.09
CA ALA A 77 16.10 -5.85 -4.52
C ALA A 77 15.72 -6.17 -3.07
N ALA A 78 15.50 -5.14 -2.24
CA ALA A 78 15.05 -5.33 -0.86
C ALA A 78 13.64 -5.96 -0.81
N LEU A 79 12.71 -5.49 -1.64
CA LEU A 79 11.38 -6.07 -1.74
C LEU A 79 11.41 -7.52 -2.18
N SER A 80 12.28 -7.92 -3.12
CA SER A 80 12.39 -9.32 -3.57
C SER A 80 12.75 -10.25 -2.42
N ARG A 81 13.54 -9.78 -1.44
CA ARG A 81 13.86 -10.55 -0.22
C ARG A 81 12.70 -10.63 0.77
N VAL A 82 11.81 -9.62 0.79
CA VAL A 82 10.66 -9.55 1.72
C VAL A 82 9.39 -10.21 1.16
N CYS A 83 9.12 -10.00 -0.12
CA CYS A 83 7.89 -10.40 -0.81
C CYS A 83 8.09 -11.62 -1.72
N GLY A 84 9.34 -12.03 -2.00
CA GLY A 84 9.64 -13.03 -3.03
C GLY A 84 9.08 -12.58 -4.38
N ASP A 85 8.40 -13.50 -5.05
CA ASP A 85 7.79 -13.25 -6.38
C ASP A 85 6.48 -12.44 -6.33
N ARG A 86 6.02 -12.02 -5.14
CA ARG A 86 4.74 -11.31 -4.97
C ARG A 86 4.88 -9.80 -5.10
N ILE A 87 5.66 -9.37 -6.09
CA ILE A 87 5.88 -7.97 -6.44
C ILE A 87 5.25 -7.72 -7.80
N PHE A 88 4.33 -6.75 -7.85
CA PHE A 88 3.54 -6.46 -9.04
C PHE A 88 3.84 -5.05 -9.54
N GLY A 89 4.23 -4.93 -10.81
CA GLY A 89 4.31 -3.63 -11.47
C GLY A 89 2.93 -3.16 -11.91
N ALA A 90 2.57 -1.90 -11.61
CA ALA A 90 1.31 -1.32 -12.09
C ALA A 90 1.41 0.18 -12.42
N ALA A 91 0.69 0.58 -13.48
CA ALA A 91 0.53 1.98 -13.86
C ALA A 91 -0.53 2.69 -12.99
N GLY A 92 -0.42 4.01 -12.87
CA GLY A 92 -1.36 4.86 -12.13
C GLY A 92 -1.13 4.84 -10.61
N ALA A 93 -0.90 6.01 -10.00
CA ALA A 93 -0.72 6.13 -8.55
C ALA A 93 -2.01 5.79 -7.78
N GLY A 94 -3.15 6.30 -8.27
CA GLY A 94 -4.47 5.98 -7.72
C GLY A 94 -4.83 4.50 -7.83
N TYR A 95 -4.51 3.84 -8.95
CA TYR A 95 -4.77 2.40 -9.12
C TYR A 95 -3.93 1.53 -8.17
N LYS A 96 -2.63 1.86 -8.01
CA LYS A 96 -1.77 1.16 -7.03
C LYS A 96 -2.30 1.28 -5.60
N SER A 97 -2.74 2.48 -5.21
CA SER A 97 -3.37 2.67 -3.90
C SER A 97 -4.71 1.92 -3.79
N LEU A 98 -5.48 1.87 -4.88
CA LEU A 98 -6.73 1.11 -4.96
C LEU A 98 -6.49 -0.41 -4.82
N CYS A 99 -5.36 -0.95 -5.29
CA CYS A 99 -5.00 -2.36 -5.06
C CYS A 99 -4.86 -2.67 -3.56
N VAL A 100 -4.27 -1.76 -2.78
CA VAL A 100 -4.17 -1.88 -1.32
C VAL A 100 -5.55 -1.76 -0.67
N VAL A 101 -6.35 -0.77 -1.09
CA VAL A 101 -7.73 -0.58 -0.62
C VAL A 101 -8.56 -1.85 -0.81
N GLN A 102 -8.50 -2.46 -1.99
CA GLN A 102 -9.20 -3.71 -2.30
C GLN A 102 -8.61 -4.95 -1.60
N GLY A 103 -7.39 -4.87 -1.06
CA GLY A 103 -6.68 -6.00 -0.47
C GLY A 103 -6.11 -6.98 -1.50
N LEU A 104 -5.89 -6.53 -2.75
CA LEU A 104 -5.21 -7.32 -3.78
C LEU A 104 -3.72 -7.47 -3.50
N VAL A 105 -3.14 -6.46 -2.82
CA VAL A 105 -1.77 -6.47 -2.31
C VAL A 105 -1.76 -5.91 -0.90
N ASP A 106 -0.72 -6.25 -0.14
CA ASP A 106 -0.57 -5.79 1.24
C ASP A 106 -0.04 -4.35 1.31
N ILE A 107 0.88 -4.02 0.41
CA ILE A 107 1.65 -2.78 0.41
C ILE A 107 1.68 -2.16 -0.99
N TYR A 108 1.53 -0.83 -1.06
CA TYR A 108 2.01 -0.03 -2.19
C TYR A 108 3.15 0.82 -1.68
N ILE A 109 4.34 0.67 -2.28
CA ILE A 109 5.53 1.46 -1.98
C ILE A 109 5.96 2.24 -3.22
N PHE A 110 6.39 3.48 -3.00
CA PHE A 110 6.93 4.34 -4.04
C PHE A 110 8.04 5.22 -3.45
N SER A 111 9.25 5.19 -4.02
CA SER A 111 10.41 5.90 -3.42
C SER A 111 10.81 7.24 -4.05
N GLU A 112 10.06 7.71 -5.04
CA GLU A 112 10.33 8.98 -5.72
C GLU A 112 9.35 10.08 -5.30
N ASP A 113 9.74 11.33 -5.57
CA ASP A 113 8.99 12.54 -5.21
C ASP A 113 7.94 12.94 -6.28
N THR A 114 7.59 12.02 -7.18
CA THR A 114 6.72 12.30 -8.35
C THR A 114 5.25 11.89 -8.13
N THR A 115 4.87 11.65 -6.88
CA THR A 115 3.46 11.59 -6.50
C THR A 115 3.10 12.86 -5.75
N PHE A 116 1.86 13.29 -5.89
CA PHE A 116 1.38 14.52 -5.28
C PHE A 116 0.19 14.27 -4.36
N LYS A 117 -0.22 15.30 -3.64
CA LYS A 117 -1.37 15.23 -2.73
C LYS A 117 -2.66 14.74 -3.40
N TRP A 118 -2.91 15.13 -4.64
CA TRP A 118 -4.10 14.69 -5.39
C TRP A 118 -4.05 13.21 -5.77
N ASP A 119 -2.87 12.60 -5.85
CA ASP A 119 -2.72 11.16 -6.15
C ASP A 119 -3.06 10.27 -4.95
N SER A 120 -2.83 10.78 -3.73
CA SER A 120 -2.88 9.98 -2.50
C SER A 120 -4.09 10.29 -1.61
N CYS A 121 -4.59 11.53 -1.58
CA CYS A 121 -5.57 11.99 -0.58
C CYS A 121 -6.87 11.15 -0.52
N ALA A 122 -7.46 10.84 -1.68
CA ALA A 122 -8.69 10.04 -1.72
C ALA A 122 -8.46 8.62 -1.21
N ALA A 123 -7.38 7.96 -1.65
CA ALA A 123 -7.04 6.61 -1.22
C ALA A 123 -6.66 6.57 0.26
N HIS A 124 -5.91 7.56 0.74
CA HIS A 124 -5.54 7.68 2.15
C HIS A 124 -6.77 7.76 3.04
N ALA A 125 -7.75 8.58 2.67
CA ALA A 125 -8.99 8.68 3.45
C ALA A 125 -9.78 7.37 3.50
N ILE A 126 -9.80 6.59 2.40
CA ILE A 126 -10.43 5.26 2.37
C ILE A 126 -9.64 4.30 3.26
N LEU A 127 -8.32 4.26 3.15
CA LEU A 127 -7.46 3.39 3.96
C LEU A 127 -7.58 3.70 5.45
N ARG A 128 -7.69 4.99 5.84
CA ARG A 128 -7.93 5.38 7.23
C ARG A 128 -9.22 4.80 7.78
N ALA A 129 -10.30 4.81 7.00
CA ALA A 129 -11.57 4.19 7.38
C ALA A 129 -11.46 2.66 7.55
N MET A 130 -10.39 2.04 7.05
CA MET A 130 -10.11 0.60 7.16
C MET A 130 -9.08 0.26 8.26
N GLY A 131 -8.61 1.26 9.03
CA GLY A 131 -7.54 1.08 10.02
C GLY A 131 -6.11 1.13 9.45
N GLY A 132 -5.99 1.51 8.17
CA GLY A 132 -4.72 1.71 7.47
C GLY A 132 -4.37 3.19 7.29
N GLY A 133 -3.52 3.46 6.31
CA GLY A 133 -3.12 4.82 5.97
C GLY A 133 -2.13 4.87 4.81
N ILE A 134 -1.60 6.07 4.58
CA ILE A 134 -0.45 6.33 3.71
C ILE A 134 0.56 7.11 4.55
N VAL A 135 1.77 6.59 4.64
CA VAL A 135 2.87 7.16 5.43
C VAL A 135 4.01 7.58 4.52
N ASP A 136 4.80 8.55 4.99
CA ASP A 136 6.05 8.96 4.36
C ASP A 136 7.08 7.82 4.44
N LEU A 137 7.63 7.39 3.30
CA LEU A 137 8.58 6.29 3.25
C LEU A 137 9.90 6.66 3.92
N LYS A 138 10.46 7.82 3.59
CA LYS A 138 11.76 8.26 4.09
C LYS A 138 11.74 8.41 5.61
N GLU A 139 10.72 9.10 6.15
CA GLU A 139 10.57 9.23 7.59
C GLU A 139 10.37 7.87 8.28
N CYS A 140 9.69 6.91 7.64
CA CYS A 140 9.57 5.55 8.18
C CYS A 140 10.92 4.82 8.25
N LEU A 141 11.81 5.02 7.26
CA LEU A 141 13.13 4.39 7.22
C LEU A 141 14.11 5.01 8.22
N GLU A 142 13.99 6.33 8.46
CA GLU A 142 14.83 7.07 9.41
C GLU A 142 14.34 6.95 10.88
N ARG A 143 13.11 6.47 11.07
CA ARG A 143 12.48 6.36 12.40
C ARG A 143 13.08 5.24 13.24
N ASN A 144 13.38 5.56 14.50
CA ASN A 144 13.68 4.58 15.54
C ASN A 144 12.38 3.90 16.04
N PRO A 145 12.20 2.57 15.88
CA PRO A 145 10.97 1.86 16.23
C PRO A 145 10.57 1.99 17.71
N GLY A 146 11.55 2.19 18.61
CA GLY A 146 11.36 2.26 20.06
C GLY A 146 10.88 3.60 20.62
N THR A 147 10.68 4.62 19.78
CA THR A 147 10.32 5.97 20.24
C THR A 147 8.85 6.13 20.63
N GLY A 148 7.99 5.15 20.35
CA GLY A 148 6.55 5.22 20.64
C GLY A 148 5.79 6.27 19.82
N LEU A 149 6.46 7.00 18.92
CA LEU A 149 5.85 8.01 18.05
C LEU A 149 4.86 7.37 17.08
N ASP A 150 3.80 8.09 16.75
CA ASP A 150 2.89 7.68 15.68
C ASP A 150 3.61 7.56 14.33
N LEU A 151 3.04 6.74 13.45
CA LEU A 151 3.56 6.60 12.09
C LEU A 151 3.43 7.95 11.35
N PRO A 152 4.43 8.34 10.53
CA PRO A 152 4.46 9.62 9.83
C PRO A 152 3.43 9.61 8.69
N GLN A 153 2.17 9.88 9.01
CA GLN A 153 1.08 9.92 8.03
C GLN A 153 1.27 11.11 7.09
N LEU A 154 0.96 10.93 5.81
CA LEU A 154 0.91 12.06 4.89
C LEU A 154 -0.12 13.11 5.36
N VAL A 155 0.24 14.38 5.19
CA VAL A 155 -0.64 15.52 5.47
C VAL A 155 -0.90 16.34 4.21
N TYR A 156 -2.12 16.84 4.11
CA TYR A 156 -2.60 17.48 2.87
C TYR A 156 -2.67 19.00 2.95
N HIS A 157 -2.46 19.61 4.11
CA HIS A 157 -2.63 21.05 4.33
C HIS A 157 -1.31 21.85 4.25
N VAL A 158 -0.14 21.21 4.39
CA VAL A 158 1.18 21.89 4.44
C VAL A 158 1.93 21.67 3.13
N GLU A 159 2.43 22.73 2.52
CA GLU A 159 3.29 22.63 1.34
C GLU A 159 4.75 22.31 1.69
N ASN A 160 5.51 21.85 0.71
CA ASN A 160 6.96 21.69 0.86
C ASN A 160 7.65 23.05 0.82
N GLU A 161 8.22 23.48 1.94
CA GLU A 161 8.99 24.72 2.02
C GLU A 161 10.13 24.75 0.99
N GLY A 162 10.31 25.92 0.36
CA GLY A 162 11.34 26.14 -0.65
C GLY A 162 11.12 25.46 -2.01
N ALA A 163 10.04 24.70 -2.20
CA ALA A 163 9.69 24.14 -3.51
C ALA A 163 8.95 25.16 -4.39
N ALA A 164 9.06 25.00 -5.71
CA ALA A 164 8.40 25.87 -6.69
C ALA A 164 7.31 25.10 -7.45
N GLY A 165 6.30 25.83 -7.95
CA GLY A 165 5.27 25.27 -8.83
C GLY A 165 4.52 24.08 -8.22
N VAL A 166 4.42 22.99 -8.99
CA VAL A 166 3.68 21.78 -8.63
C VAL A 166 4.34 21.01 -7.46
N ASP A 167 5.66 21.14 -7.32
CA ASP A 167 6.47 20.40 -6.34
C ASP A 167 6.20 20.83 -4.89
N ARG A 168 5.55 21.99 -4.69
CA ARG A 168 5.00 22.43 -3.40
C ARG A 168 4.01 21.42 -2.81
N TRP A 169 3.41 20.58 -3.67
CA TRP A 169 2.40 19.60 -3.29
C TRP A 169 2.83 18.15 -3.53
N ALA A 170 4.12 17.91 -3.79
CA ALA A 170 4.69 16.57 -3.91
C ALA A 170 4.72 15.85 -2.54
N ASN A 171 4.53 14.54 -2.55
CA ASN A 171 4.82 13.68 -1.41
C ASN A 171 6.34 13.40 -1.43
N LYS A 172 7.14 14.31 -0.87
CA LYS A 172 8.60 14.17 -0.80
C LYS A 172 8.98 12.96 0.04
N GLY A 173 10.08 12.29 -0.30
CA GLY A 173 10.55 11.09 0.41
C GLY A 173 9.80 9.82 0.02
N GLY A 174 8.82 9.89 -0.87
CA GLY A 174 8.01 8.75 -1.27
C GLY A 174 6.94 8.37 -0.26
N LEU A 175 6.26 7.25 -0.49
CA LEU A 175 5.14 6.81 0.34
C LEU A 175 5.03 5.30 0.48
N ILE A 176 4.36 4.88 1.56
CA ILE A 176 3.84 3.53 1.74
C ILE A 176 2.35 3.59 2.05
N ALA A 177 1.51 3.02 1.19
CA ALA A 177 0.10 2.79 1.48
C ALA A 177 -0.13 1.36 2.02
N TYR A 178 -0.92 1.27 3.08
CA TYR A 178 -1.16 0.02 3.81
C TYR A 178 -2.57 -0.03 4.40
N ARG A 179 -3.08 -1.24 4.62
CA ARG A 179 -4.40 -1.45 5.24
C ARG A 179 -4.37 -1.82 6.73
N SER A 180 -3.25 -2.36 7.22
CA SER A 180 -3.10 -2.80 8.62
C SER A 180 -1.80 -2.30 9.23
N ARG A 181 -1.90 -1.51 10.31
CA ARG A 181 -0.73 -0.97 11.04
C ARG A 181 0.24 -2.07 11.48
N LYS A 182 -0.26 -3.15 12.07
CA LYS A 182 0.55 -4.29 12.51
C LYS A 182 1.35 -4.89 11.35
N ARG A 183 0.72 -5.04 10.18
CA ARG A 183 1.40 -5.57 8.98
C ARG A 183 2.46 -4.61 8.46
N LEU A 184 2.19 -3.30 8.46
CA LEU A 184 3.17 -2.30 8.06
C LEU A 184 4.41 -2.34 8.96
N GLU A 185 4.25 -2.41 10.28
CA GLU A 185 5.38 -2.43 11.22
C GLU A 185 6.27 -3.67 11.02
N THR A 186 5.66 -4.84 10.81
CA THR A 186 6.41 -6.06 10.46
C THR A 186 7.11 -5.92 9.10
N PHE A 187 6.43 -5.34 8.09
CA PHE A 187 7.01 -5.11 6.77
C PHE A 187 8.21 -4.16 6.82
N LEU A 188 8.09 -3.03 7.52
CA LEU A 188 9.18 -2.04 7.68
C LEU A 188 10.41 -2.67 8.35
N SER A 189 10.21 -3.48 9.39
CA SER A 189 11.31 -4.17 10.08
C SER A 189 12.11 -5.06 9.13
N LEU A 190 11.42 -5.80 8.26
CA LEU A 190 12.07 -6.65 7.25
C LEU A 190 12.70 -5.82 6.13
N LEU A 191 12.04 -4.75 5.68
CA LEU A 191 12.56 -3.89 4.61
C LEU A 191 13.88 -3.23 5.02
N VAL A 192 13.94 -2.65 6.22
CA VAL A 192 15.16 -1.98 6.74
C VAL A 192 16.33 -2.96 6.85
N GLN A 193 16.11 -4.17 7.37
CA GLN A 193 17.14 -5.22 7.45
C GLN A 193 17.72 -5.55 6.06
N ASN A 194 16.86 -5.62 5.05
CA ASN A 194 17.25 -5.97 3.69
C ASN A 194 17.91 -4.81 2.92
N LEU A 195 17.55 -3.56 3.22
CA LEU A 195 18.23 -2.37 2.68
C LEU A 195 19.65 -2.24 3.22
N ALA A 196 19.85 -2.39 4.53
CA ALA A 196 21.19 -2.34 5.15
C ALA A 196 22.13 -3.44 4.61
N SER A 197 21.58 -4.63 4.33
CA SER A 197 22.33 -5.75 3.76
C SER A 197 22.70 -5.55 2.28
N ALA A 198 22.04 -4.62 1.58
CA ALA A 198 22.36 -4.29 0.18
C ALA A 198 23.51 -3.26 0.11
N GLU A 199 23.54 -2.30 1.03
CA GLU A 199 24.60 -1.28 1.11
C GLU A 199 25.97 -1.85 1.54
N THR A 200 25.99 -2.99 2.24
CA THR A 200 27.24 -3.67 2.64
C THR A 200 27.87 -4.53 1.54
N GLN A 201 27.17 -4.72 0.41
CA GLN A 201 27.62 -5.54 -0.73
C GLN A 201 28.11 -4.71 -1.93
N THR A 202 28.07 -3.38 -1.83
CA THR A 202 28.57 -2.41 -2.81
C THR A 202 29.82 -1.72 -2.31
#